data_AF-A0A834V832-F1
#
_entry.id   AF-A0A834V832-F1
#
_cell.length_a   1.000
_cell.length_b   1.000
_cell.length_c   1.000
_cell.angle_alpha   90.00
_cell.angle_beta   90.00
_cell.angle_gamma   90.00
#
_symmetry.space_group_name_H-M   'P 1'
#
loop_
_entity.id
_entity.type
_entity.pdbx_description
1 polymer ?
#
loop_
_entity_poly.entity_id
_entity_poly.type
_entity_poly.pdbx_seq_one_letter_code
_entity_poly.pdbx_strand_id
1 'polypeptide(L)'
;MSECAEPAEPKAATPPEKTSDYYRVSPHLPVRFNNPGWFRGYGAKEVVSLYRTSNQAYGSRAPTVHEMPVFYPCSTKFSRHILASEKFQHSAFNVCMEKSLVTGPDNYITHCDRLNFHPSYNVRKPSICD
;
A
#
# COMPACT_ATOMS: atom_id res chain seq x y z
N MET A 1 -45.77 -32.28 -39.02
CA MET A 1 -44.66 -31.59 -39.72
C MET A 1 -43.99 -30.73 -38.67
N SER A 2 -42.84 -31.15 -38.15
CA SER A 2 -42.10 -30.43 -37.12
C SER A 2 -41.37 -29.27 -37.80
N GLU A 3 -41.67 -28.06 -37.35
CA GLU A 3 -41.08 -26.82 -37.85
C GLU A 3 -39.61 -26.76 -37.45
N CYS A 4 -38.74 -26.57 -38.44
CA CYS A 4 -37.30 -26.45 -38.25
C CYS A 4 -37.00 -25.08 -37.66
N ALA A 5 -36.49 -25.02 -36.42
CA ALA A 5 -35.94 -23.79 -35.87
C ALA A 5 -34.61 -23.46 -36.55
N GLU A 6 -34.57 -22.34 -37.28
CA GLU A 6 -33.34 -21.81 -37.87
C GLU A 6 -32.31 -21.46 -36.78
N PRO A 7 -31.03 -21.82 -36.96
CA PRO A 7 -29.98 -21.36 -36.06
C PRO A 7 -29.72 -19.87 -36.29
N ALA A 8 -29.98 -19.06 -35.27
CA ALA A 8 -29.66 -17.64 -35.27
C ALA A 8 -28.15 -17.43 -35.51
N GLU A 9 -27.83 -16.68 -36.56
CA GLU A 9 -26.46 -16.35 -36.94
C GLU A 9 -25.68 -15.70 -35.79
N PRO A 10 -24.37 -15.98 -35.65
CA PRO A 10 -23.54 -15.33 -34.65
C PRO A 10 -23.45 -13.83 -34.96
N LYS A 11 -24.14 -13.01 -34.16
CA LYS A 11 -24.02 -11.55 -34.18
C LYS A 11 -22.53 -11.18 -34.19
N ALA A 12 -22.12 -10.46 -35.23
CA ALA A 12 -20.78 -9.93 -35.41
C ALA A 12 -20.27 -9.35 -34.08
N ALA A 13 -19.12 -9.84 -33.64
CA ALA A 13 -18.49 -9.41 -32.40
C ALA A 13 -18.26 -7.90 -32.46
N THR A 14 -19.02 -7.15 -31.66
CA THR A 14 -18.75 -5.74 -31.46
C THR A 14 -17.30 -5.60 -30.99
N PRO A 15 -16.56 -4.59 -31.50
CA PRO A 15 -15.21 -4.35 -31.04
C PRO A 15 -15.21 -4.19 -29.52
N PRO A 16 -14.19 -4.70 -28.81
CA PRO A 16 -14.16 -4.65 -27.36
C PRO A 16 -14.19 -3.21 -26.88
N GLU A 17 -15.28 -2.83 -26.20
CA GLU A 17 -15.48 -1.50 -25.62
C GLU A 17 -14.42 -1.21 -24.56
N LYS A 18 -13.78 -0.04 -24.63
CA LYS A 18 -12.79 0.39 -23.64
C LYS A 18 -13.40 1.40 -22.69
N THR A 19 -12.94 1.41 -21.45
CA THR A 19 -13.47 2.36 -20.46
C THR A 19 -13.07 3.80 -20.75
N SER A 20 -11.90 4.01 -21.32
CA SER A 20 -11.42 5.31 -21.79
C SER A 20 -12.25 5.94 -22.91
N ASP A 21 -13.03 5.17 -23.67
CA ASP A 21 -13.89 5.70 -24.74
C ASP A 21 -15.12 6.42 -24.15
N TYR A 22 -15.58 6.00 -22.97
CA TYR A 22 -16.78 6.52 -22.31
C TYR A 22 -16.47 7.45 -21.12
N TYR A 23 -15.35 7.20 -20.44
CA TYR A 23 -15.01 7.89 -19.20
C TYR A 23 -13.59 8.45 -19.24
N ARG A 24 -13.37 9.50 -18.44
CA ARG A 24 -12.03 10.02 -18.19
C ARG A 24 -11.26 9.04 -17.31
N VAL A 25 -10.20 8.49 -17.85
CA VAL A 25 -9.35 7.50 -17.21
C VAL A 25 -7.96 8.07 -16.96
N SER A 26 -7.34 7.72 -15.84
CA SER A 26 -5.96 8.13 -15.55
C SER A 26 -4.97 7.47 -16.52
N PRO A 27 -3.90 8.15 -16.93
CA PRO A 27 -2.90 7.59 -17.83
C PRO A 27 -2.15 6.38 -17.21
N HIS A 28 -2.18 6.25 -15.88
CA HIS A 28 -1.54 5.17 -15.13
C HIS A 28 -2.51 4.05 -14.74
N LEU A 29 -3.74 4.04 -15.27
CA LEU A 29 -4.69 2.95 -15.01
C LEU A 29 -4.13 1.63 -15.60
N PRO A 30 -4.09 0.53 -14.84
CA PRO A 30 -3.67 -0.75 -15.39
C PRO A 30 -4.55 -1.15 -16.58
N VAL A 31 -3.93 -1.60 -17.67
CA VAL A 31 -4.59 -1.85 -18.96
C VAL A 31 -5.80 -2.78 -18.85
N ARG A 32 -5.80 -3.69 -17.87
CA ARG A 32 -6.92 -4.61 -17.62
C ARG A 32 -8.21 -3.88 -17.22
N PHE A 33 -8.11 -2.81 -16.42
CA PHE A 33 -9.26 -1.97 -16.09
C PHE A 33 -9.67 -1.06 -17.26
N ASN A 34 -8.83 -0.87 -18.28
CA ASN A 34 -9.28 -0.20 -19.51
C ASN A 34 -10.06 -1.14 -20.44
N ASN A 35 -9.83 -2.45 -20.34
CA ASN A 35 -10.38 -3.46 -21.24
C ASN A 35 -11.25 -4.47 -20.44
N PRO A 36 -12.54 -4.17 -20.19
CA PRO A 36 -13.43 -5.05 -19.42
C PRO A 36 -13.49 -6.48 -19.95
N GLY A 37 -13.39 -6.67 -21.27
CA GLY A 37 -13.39 -7.99 -21.90
C GLY A 37 -12.23 -8.91 -21.48
N TRP A 38 -11.20 -8.40 -20.81
CA TRP A 38 -10.14 -9.24 -20.24
C TRP A 38 -10.55 -9.92 -18.94
N PHE A 39 -11.54 -9.38 -18.23
CA PHE A 39 -12.13 -10.05 -17.08
C PHE A 39 -13.18 -11.03 -17.57
N ARG A 40 -12.79 -12.30 -17.62
CA ARG A 40 -13.75 -13.39 -17.81
C ARG A 40 -14.38 -13.67 -16.45
N GLY A 41 -15.70 -13.44 -16.32
CA GLY A 41 -16.44 -13.86 -15.14
C GLY A 41 -16.39 -15.39 -14.96
N TYR A 42 -17.16 -15.93 -14.01
CA TYR A 42 -17.31 -17.39 -13.89
C TYR A 42 -17.99 -18.02 -15.12
N GLY A 43 -18.56 -17.18 -15.98
CA GLY A 43 -19.16 -17.56 -17.24
C GLY A 43 -20.60 -18.05 -17.06
N ALA A 44 -21.45 -17.75 -18.03
CA ALA A 44 -22.73 -18.42 -18.12
C ALA A 44 -22.45 -19.85 -18.61
N LYS A 45 -22.35 -20.81 -17.68
CA LYS A 45 -22.34 -22.22 -18.06
C LYS A 45 -23.67 -22.52 -18.74
N GLU A 46 -23.60 -23.18 -19.89
CA GLU A 46 -24.79 -23.61 -20.62
C GLU A 46 -25.66 -24.44 -19.68
N VAL A 47 -26.94 -24.06 -19.59
CA VAL A 47 -27.85 -24.65 -18.60
C VAL A 47 -28.28 -26.01 -19.16
N VAL A 48 -27.53 -27.07 -18.80
CA VAL A 48 -27.78 -28.46 -19.26
C VAL A 48 -29.09 -29.05 -18.67
N SER A 49 -29.70 -28.39 -17.69
CA SER A 49 -30.89 -28.86 -16.96
C SER A 49 -32.08 -27.91 -17.07
N LEU A 50 -33.30 -28.44 -16.97
CA LEU A 50 -34.53 -27.62 -16.95
C LEU A 50 -34.58 -26.60 -15.79
N TYR A 51 -33.81 -26.81 -14.72
CA TYR A 51 -33.79 -25.97 -13.54
C TYR A 51 -32.48 -25.19 -13.40
N ARG A 52 -32.60 -23.92 -12.99
CA ARG A 52 -31.49 -23.00 -12.70
C ARG A 52 -31.42 -22.76 -11.19
N THR A 53 -30.23 -22.80 -10.60
CA THR A 53 -30.06 -22.46 -9.17
C THR A 53 -29.77 -20.96 -9.02
N SER A 54 -30.13 -20.37 -7.87
CA SER A 54 -29.86 -18.96 -7.57
C SER A 54 -28.36 -18.63 -7.63
N ASN A 55 -27.51 -19.55 -7.18
CA ASN A 55 -26.05 -19.38 -7.21
C ASN A 55 -25.49 -19.27 -8.64
N GLN A 56 -26.17 -19.85 -9.65
CA GLN A 56 -25.79 -19.69 -11.07
C GLN A 56 -26.03 -18.26 -11.59
N ALA A 57 -26.64 -17.36 -10.82
CA ALA A 57 -26.71 -15.95 -11.19
C ALA A 57 -25.37 -15.23 -10.90
N TYR A 58 -24.69 -15.59 -9.82
CA TYR A 58 -23.48 -14.91 -9.37
C TYR A 58 -22.31 -15.11 -10.34
N GLY A 59 -21.72 -13.99 -10.79
CA GLY A 59 -20.62 -13.94 -11.76
C GLY A 59 -20.88 -14.63 -13.11
N SER A 60 -22.14 -14.87 -13.45
CA SER A 60 -22.56 -15.37 -14.76
C SER A 60 -22.42 -14.32 -15.87
N ARG A 61 -22.38 -13.03 -15.51
CA ARG A 61 -22.23 -11.89 -16.43
C ARG A 61 -20.79 -11.41 -16.41
N ALA A 62 -20.25 -11.11 -17.60
CA ALA A 62 -18.96 -10.45 -17.71
C ALA A 62 -19.09 -8.97 -17.32
N PRO A 63 -18.07 -8.39 -16.67
CA PRO A 63 -18.08 -6.99 -16.29
C PRO A 63 -18.09 -6.08 -17.53
N THR A 64 -18.80 -4.97 -17.40
CA THR A 64 -18.96 -3.95 -18.45
C THR A 64 -18.13 -2.70 -18.18
N VAL A 65 -18.07 -1.78 -19.16
CA VAL A 65 -17.37 -0.50 -19.00
C VAL A 65 -17.89 0.31 -17.80
N HIS A 66 -19.20 0.25 -17.54
CA HIS A 66 -19.85 1.01 -16.48
C HIS A 66 -19.69 0.40 -15.08
N GLU A 67 -19.28 -0.86 -14.99
CA GLU A 67 -19.00 -1.55 -13.72
C GLU A 67 -17.53 -1.44 -13.32
N MET A 68 -16.67 -0.99 -14.23
CA MET A 68 -15.24 -0.95 -14.01
C MET A 68 -14.85 0.19 -13.04
N PRO A 69 -14.13 -0.09 -11.95
CA PRO A 69 -13.76 0.93 -10.99
C PRO A 69 -12.61 1.80 -11.47
N VAL A 70 -12.54 3.02 -10.91
CA VAL A 70 -11.33 3.84 -10.95
C VAL A 70 -10.33 3.27 -9.94
N PHE A 71 -9.13 2.90 -10.41
CA PHE A 71 -8.12 2.23 -9.59
C PHE A 71 -6.96 3.17 -9.22
N TYR A 72 -6.66 3.23 -7.91
CA TYR A 72 -5.52 3.99 -7.37
C TYR A 72 -4.48 3.00 -6.81
N PRO A 73 -3.33 2.80 -7.49
CA PRO A 73 -2.32 1.86 -7.04
C PRO A 73 -1.58 2.35 -5.80
N CYS A 74 -1.65 1.59 -4.70
CA CYS A 74 -0.73 1.74 -3.57
C CYS A 74 0.41 0.71 -3.71
N SER A 75 1.64 1.18 -3.91
CA SER A 75 2.82 0.31 -4.05
C SER A 75 3.44 -0.01 -2.71
N THR A 76 3.59 -1.31 -2.39
CA THR A 76 4.36 -1.81 -1.23
C THR A 76 5.80 -2.18 -1.59
N LYS A 77 6.28 -1.81 -2.80
CA LYS A 77 7.63 -2.17 -3.26
C LYS A 77 8.72 -1.64 -2.35
N PHE A 78 8.54 -0.43 -1.81
CA PHE A 78 9.48 0.16 -0.87
C PHE A 78 9.52 -0.64 0.44
N SER A 79 8.39 -0.92 1.09
CA SER A 79 8.40 -1.59 2.40
C SER A 79 8.65 -3.10 2.35
N ARG A 80 8.54 -3.74 1.18
CA ARG A 80 8.71 -5.20 1.05
C ARG A 80 10.03 -5.73 1.59
N HIS A 81 11.14 -5.03 1.36
CA HIS A 81 12.45 -5.48 1.84
C HIS A 81 12.55 -5.39 3.37
N ILE A 82 11.89 -4.40 3.98
CA ILE A 82 11.81 -4.25 5.44
C ILE A 82 10.94 -5.36 6.04
N LEU A 83 9.81 -5.69 5.41
CA LEU A 83 8.89 -6.75 5.87
C LEU A 83 9.51 -8.15 5.78
N ALA A 84 10.43 -8.38 4.85
CA ALA A 84 11.12 -9.66 4.71
C ALA A 84 12.28 -9.82 5.71
N SER A 85 12.81 -8.70 6.22
CA SER A 85 13.85 -8.70 7.24
C SER A 85 13.26 -9.11 8.59
N GLU A 86 14.08 -9.76 9.42
CA GLU A 86 13.76 -9.98 10.82
C GLU A 86 13.60 -8.63 11.56
N LYS A 87 12.95 -8.66 12.73
CA LYS A 87 12.79 -7.49 13.61
C LYS A 87 14.14 -6.84 13.86
N PHE A 88 14.26 -5.55 13.55
CA PHE A 88 15.45 -4.75 13.86
C PHE A 88 15.75 -4.82 15.36
N GLN A 89 16.98 -5.22 15.71
CA GLN A 89 17.51 -5.22 17.07
C GLN A 89 18.68 -4.25 17.14
N HIS A 90 18.68 -3.40 18.17
CA HIS A 90 19.77 -2.46 18.40
C HIS A 90 20.73 -3.01 19.46
N SER A 91 21.98 -3.30 19.08
CA SER A 91 23.02 -3.82 19.98
C SER A 91 24.15 -2.83 20.30
N ALA A 92 24.04 -1.57 19.86
CA ALA A 92 25.10 -0.59 20.10
C ALA A 92 25.02 -0.01 21.51
N PHE A 93 26.19 0.29 22.08
CA PHE A 93 26.33 0.95 23.37
C PHE A 93 26.27 2.49 23.21
N ASN A 94 25.74 3.18 24.22
CA ASN A 94 25.73 4.64 24.24
C ASN A 94 27.13 5.16 24.60
N VAL A 95 27.91 5.59 23.61
CA VAL A 95 29.27 6.15 23.79
C VAL A 95 29.25 7.69 23.81
N CYS A 96 28.08 8.32 23.85
CA CYS A 96 28.00 9.78 23.85
C CYS A 96 28.59 10.33 25.16
N MET A 97 29.60 11.19 25.04
CA MET A 97 30.07 12.01 26.16
C MET A 97 29.02 13.05 26.52
N GLU A 98 28.95 13.40 27.81
CA GLU A 98 28.06 14.45 28.30
C GLU A 98 28.33 15.76 27.58
N LYS A 99 27.28 16.34 27.00
CA LYS A 99 27.33 17.67 26.38
C LYS A 99 26.83 18.69 27.40
N SER A 100 27.75 19.31 28.13
CA SER A 100 27.40 20.45 28.99
C SER A 100 27.06 21.68 28.15
N LEU A 101 25.99 22.40 28.49
CA LEU A 101 25.68 23.70 27.87
C LEU A 101 26.78 24.75 28.13
N VAL A 102 27.49 24.60 29.26
CA VAL A 102 28.68 25.39 29.57
C VAL A 102 29.90 24.66 29.00
N THR A 103 30.32 25.09 27.81
CA THR A 103 31.51 24.53 27.15
C THR A 103 32.77 25.16 27.75
N GLY A 104 33.54 24.37 28.46
CA GLY A 104 34.88 24.71 28.94
C GLY A 104 35.68 23.42 29.13
N PRO A 105 37.00 23.42 28.87
CA PRO A 105 37.85 22.22 29.03
C PRO A 105 37.77 21.61 30.44
N ASP A 106 37.30 22.38 31.43
CA ASP A 106 37.28 22.05 32.85
C ASP A 106 35.88 21.62 33.38
N ASN A 107 34.91 21.33 32.51
CA ASN A 107 33.52 21.02 32.91
C ASN A 107 33.15 19.53 32.88
N TYR A 108 34.09 18.64 32.58
CA TYR A 108 33.84 17.20 32.65
C TYR A 108 34.08 16.71 34.09
N ILE A 109 33.02 16.43 34.84
CA ILE A 109 33.15 15.71 36.13
C ILE A 109 33.54 14.27 35.81
N THR A 110 34.82 14.04 35.57
CA THR A 110 35.35 12.67 35.42
C THR A 110 35.11 11.90 36.71
N HIS A 111 34.77 10.61 36.62
CA HIS A 111 34.53 9.75 37.79
C HIS A 111 35.74 9.73 38.77
N CYS A 112 36.94 9.98 38.25
CA CYS A 112 38.18 10.08 39.02
C CYS A 112 38.30 11.36 39.84
N ASP A 113 37.49 12.38 39.59
CA ASP A 113 37.64 13.68 40.22
C ASP A 113 36.27 14.33 40.52
N ARG A 114 35.61 13.76 41.52
CA ARG A 114 34.32 14.27 42.04
C ARG A 114 34.45 15.51 42.91
N LEU A 115 35.68 15.96 43.20
CA LEU A 115 35.96 17.07 44.11
C LEU A 115 36.65 18.26 43.43
N ASN A 116 37.19 18.11 42.21
CA ASN A 116 37.49 19.26 41.35
C ASN A 116 36.21 19.78 40.72
N PHE A 117 35.53 20.64 41.47
CA PHE A 117 34.57 21.54 40.88
C PHE A 117 35.30 22.59 40.03
N HIS A 118 34.69 23.02 38.92
CA HIS A 118 35.19 24.10 38.10
C HIS A 118 35.53 25.34 38.97
N PRO A 119 36.59 26.12 38.71
CA PRO A 119 36.99 27.26 39.54
C PRO A 119 35.90 28.34 39.76
N SER A 120 34.85 28.36 38.91
CA SER A 120 33.67 29.21 39.09
C SER A 120 32.67 28.70 40.13
N TYR A 121 32.78 27.44 40.55
CA TYR A 121 31.97 26.85 41.61
C TYR A 121 32.44 27.36 42.97
N ASN A 122 31.70 28.33 43.50
CA ASN A 122 31.98 28.91 44.80
C ASN A 122 31.09 28.29 45.87
N VAL A 123 31.63 27.35 46.65
CA VAL A 123 30.92 26.70 47.79
C VAL A 123 30.39 27.71 48.81
N ARG A 124 30.94 28.92 48.86
CA ARG A 124 30.55 29.97 49.81
C ARG A 124 29.46 30.91 49.30
N LYS A 125 28.98 30.75 48.07
CA LYS A 125 27.90 31.58 47.50
C LYS A 125 26.82 30.68 46.88
N PRO A 126 25.52 31.00 47.02
CA PRO A 126 24.48 30.25 46.34
C PRO A 126 24.69 30.33 44.83
N SER A 127 24.52 29.22 44.12
CA SER A 127 24.52 29.20 42.65
C SER A 127 23.32 30.02 42.17
N ILE A 128 23.57 31.16 41.53
CA ILE A 128 22.52 31.94 40.89
C ILE A 128 22.24 31.26 39.56
N CYS A 129 21.06 30.69 39.42
CA CYS A 129 20.49 30.31 38.15
C CYS A 129 19.51 31.41 37.76
N ASP A 130 19.75 32.09 36.64
CA ASP A 130 18.71 32.87 35.95
C ASP A 130 17.83 31.94 35.11
#